data_AF-A0A3M7M9N4-F1
#
_entry.id   AF-A0A3M7M9N4-F1
#
_cell.length_a   1.000
_cell.length_b   1.000
_cell.length_c   1.000
_cell.angle_alpha   90.00
_cell.angle_beta   90.00
_cell.angle_gamma   90.00
#
_symmetry.space_group_name_H-M   'P 1'
#
loop_
_entity.id
_entity.type
_entity.pdbx_description
1 polymer ?
#
loop_
_entity_poly.entity_id
_entity_poly.type
_entity_poly.pdbx_seq_one_letter_code
_entity_poly.pdbx_strand_id
1 'polypeptide(L)'
;MTSPSPSLPAPSTLPHGTDAELTHVLDLLFEPSPPLRTITLPVLRSATFPSYDVLITAVNAQLNALAASSDPAQLHTLSEILCAHPRLGEKKVDSEQSRKEQAQLNQGGNDGEAEELKRLNREYEDRFPGLRYVVFVNGRARPAIMQNMQMRIDRGDVVAERNDAIQAMCDIARDRAAKLQT
;
A
#
# COMPACT_ATOMS: atom_id res chain seq x y z
N MET A 1 11.68 27.77 -2.36
CA MET A 1 12.50 26.74 -3.04
C MET A 1 11.61 25.51 -3.16
N THR A 2 11.09 25.24 -4.35
CA THR A 2 10.36 24.00 -4.63
C THR A 2 11.34 22.84 -4.51
N SER A 3 11.14 21.95 -3.54
CA SER A 3 11.86 20.68 -3.48
C SER A 3 11.70 19.97 -4.84
N PRO A 4 12.76 19.36 -5.40
CA PRO A 4 12.63 18.60 -6.64
C PRO A 4 11.53 17.55 -6.46
N SER A 5 10.67 17.41 -7.47
CA SER A 5 9.68 16.34 -7.47
C SER A 5 10.41 15.00 -7.37
N PRO A 6 9.94 14.08 -6.51
CA PRO A 6 10.54 12.77 -6.42
C PRO A 6 10.50 12.10 -7.80
N SER A 7 11.58 11.41 -8.17
CA SER A 7 11.69 10.67 -9.43
C SER A 7 12.31 9.31 -9.17
N LEU A 8 11.93 8.34 -9.99
CA LEU A 8 12.43 6.98 -9.90
C LEU A 8 13.64 6.79 -10.82
N PRO A 9 14.75 6.16 -10.35
CA PRO A 9 15.87 5.82 -11.22
C PRO A 9 15.49 4.75 -12.26
N ALA A 10 16.39 4.46 -13.20
CA ALA A 10 16.17 3.35 -14.11
C ALA A 10 16.13 2.01 -13.34
N PRO A 11 15.13 1.13 -13.53
CA PRO A 11 15.04 -0.15 -12.82
C PRO A 11 16.30 -1.03 -12.94
N SER A 12 17.03 -0.91 -14.07
CA SER A 12 18.27 -1.64 -14.32
C SER A 12 19.44 -1.19 -13.44
N THR A 13 19.40 0.01 -12.86
CA THR A 13 20.48 0.52 -12.00
C THR A 13 20.32 0.16 -10.53
N LEU A 14 19.14 -0.34 -10.13
CA LEU A 14 18.81 -0.63 -8.73
C LEU A 14 19.84 -1.55 -8.03
N PRO A 15 20.36 -2.64 -8.64
CA PRO A 15 21.31 -3.52 -7.96
C PRO A 15 22.61 -2.85 -7.53
N HIS A 16 22.97 -1.75 -8.20
CA HIS A 16 24.19 -0.98 -7.95
C HIS A 16 23.96 0.23 -7.02
N GLY A 17 22.71 0.47 -6.61
CA GLY A 17 22.36 1.55 -5.70
C GLY A 17 22.82 1.31 -4.25
N THR A 18 22.95 2.40 -3.52
CA THR A 18 23.13 2.41 -2.07
C THR A 18 21.85 1.93 -1.36
N ASP A 19 21.95 1.46 -0.12
CA ASP A 19 20.77 1.06 0.67
C ASP A 19 19.80 2.25 0.86
N ALA A 20 20.33 3.47 0.94
CA ALA A 20 19.53 4.68 1.05
C ALA A 20 18.70 4.93 -0.23
N GLU A 21 19.30 4.78 -1.41
CA GLU A 21 18.60 4.91 -2.69
C GLU A 21 17.54 3.82 -2.86
N LEU A 22 17.88 2.57 -2.57
CA LEU A 22 16.94 1.45 -2.69
C LEU A 22 15.76 1.59 -1.70
N THR A 23 16.05 2.01 -0.47
CA THR A 23 15.02 2.31 0.53
C THR A 23 14.13 3.44 0.05
N HIS A 24 14.71 4.50 -0.50
CA HIS A 24 13.94 5.62 -1.03
C HIS A 24 13.02 5.20 -2.19
N VAL A 25 13.50 4.35 -3.11
CA VAL A 25 12.66 3.79 -4.18
C VAL A 25 11.49 3.00 -3.62
N LEU A 26 11.73 2.15 -2.61
CA LEU A 26 10.64 1.40 -1.97
C LEU A 26 9.63 2.32 -1.28
N ASP A 27 10.07 3.37 -0.61
CA ASP A 27 9.21 4.35 0.07
C ASP A 27 8.44 5.27 -0.90
N LEU A 28 8.90 5.39 -2.15
CA LEU A 28 8.17 6.08 -3.21
C LEU A 28 7.10 5.19 -3.85
N LEU A 29 7.34 3.88 -3.93
CA LEU A 29 6.41 2.92 -4.52
C LEU A 29 5.37 2.43 -3.50
N PHE A 30 5.78 2.25 -2.25
CA PHE A 30 4.98 1.73 -1.16
C PHE A 30 5.06 2.68 0.03
N GLU A 31 4.09 2.60 0.94
CA GLU A 31 4.20 3.38 2.17
C GLU A 31 5.43 2.94 3.00
N PRO A 32 6.14 3.88 3.65
CA PRO A 32 7.32 3.59 4.44
C PRO A 32 7.13 2.43 5.43
N SER A 33 7.85 1.34 5.19
CA SER A 33 7.67 0.10 5.93
C SER A 33 9.01 -0.61 6.17
N PRO A 34 9.58 -0.55 7.39
CA PRO A 34 10.78 -1.30 7.76
C PRO A 34 10.72 -2.80 7.44
N PRO A 35 9.63 -3.55 7.72
CA PRO A 35 9.56 -4.96 7.34
C PRO A 35 9.58 -5.18 5.83
N LEU A 36 8.90 -4.33 5.03
CA LEU A 36 8.94 -4.44 3.57
C LEU A 36 10.35 -4.21 3.03
N ARG A 37 11.05 -3.17 3.54
CA ARG A 37 12.45 -2.89 3.16
C ARG A 37 13.34 -4.09 3.47
N THR A 38 13.20 -4.67 4.67
CA THR A 38 13.98 -5.82 5.12
C THR A 38 13.87 -7.00 4.17
N ILE A 39 12.65 -7.35 3.72
CA ILE A 39 12.45 -8.50 2.83
C ILE A 39 12.79 -8.19 1.36
N THR A 40 12.69 -6.94 0.94
CA THR A 40 12.78 -6.57 -0.50
C THR A 40 14.18 -6.13 -0.90
N LEU A 41 14.95 -5.48 0.00
CA LEU A 41 16.31 -5.01 -0.31
C LEU A 41 17.24 -6.13 -0.84
N PRO A 42 17.25 -7.36 -0.30
CA PRO A 42 18.06 -8.44 -0.86
C PRO A 42 17.68 -8.80 -2.31
N VAL A 43 16.39 -8.70 -2.67
CA VAL A 43 15.91 -8.96 -4.03
C VAL A 43 16.38 -7.87 -4.99
N LEU A 44 16.30 -6.61 -4.56
CA LEU A 44 16.80 -5.46 -5.31
C LEU A 44 18.30 -5.56 -5.63
N ARG A 45 19.09 -6.19 -4.74
CA ARG A 45 20.54 -6.38 -4.92
C ARG A 45 20.90 -7.59 -5.78
N SER A 46 20.04 -8.60 -5.83
CA SER A 46 20.35 -9.90 -6.45
C SER A 46 19.82 -10.04 -7.88
N ALA A 47 18.93 -9.16 -8.33
CA ALA A 47 18.33 -9.23 -9.65
C ALA A 47 18.23 -7.87 -10.33
N THR A 48 18.43 -7.84 -11.65
CA THR A 48 18.09 -6.67 -12.47
C THR A 48 16.62 -6.74 -12.86
N PHE A 49 15.96 -5.57 -12.87
CA PHE A 49 14.55 -5.46 -13.24
C PHE A 49 14.43 -4.71 -14.57
N PRO A 50 13.69 -5.24 -15.56
CA PRO A 50 13.47 -4.56 -16.83
C PRO A 50 12.45 -3.41 -16.71
N SER A 51 11.59 -3.43 -15.68
CA SER A 51 10.61 -2.38 -15.39
C SER A 51 10.21 -2.38 -13.90
N TYR A 52 9.60 -1.27 -13.45
CA TYR A 52 9.00 -1.21 -12.11
C TYR A 52 7.83 -2.17 -11.94
N ASP A 53 7.09 -2.49 -13.00
CA ASP A 53 6.01 -3.48 -12.93
C ASP A 53 6.54 -4.89 -12.61
N VAL A 54 7.70 -5.26 -13.17
CA VAL A 54 8.36 -6.55 -12.84
C VAL A 54 8.86 -6.54 -11.39
N LEU A 55 9.41 -5.41 -10.90
CA LEU A 55 9.77 -5.28 -9.49
C LEU A 55 8.55 -5.42 -8.57
N ILE A 56 7.46 -4.72 -8.87
CA ILE A 56 6.22 -4.76 -8.08
C ILE A 56 5.62 -6.17 -8.10
N THR A 57 5.73 -6.89 -9.22
CA THR A 57 5.33 -8.30 -9.33
C THR A 57 6.19 -9.20 -8.44
N ALA A 58 7.50 -8.97 -8.35
CA ALA A 58 8.36 -9.69 -7.43
C ALA A 58 7.98 -9.42 -5.95
N VAL A 59 7.72 -8.16 -5.60
CA VAL A 59 7.23 -7.78 -4.26
C VAL A 59 5.88 -8.45 -3.96
N ASN A 60 4.95 -8.44 -4.92
CA ASN A 60 3.65 -9.13 -4.80
C ASN A 60 3.83 -10.62 -4.47
N ALA A 61 4.78 -11.30 -5.14
CA ALA A 61 5.08 -12.70 -4.86
C ALA A 61 5.64 -12.91 -3.44
N GLN A 62 6.52 -12.02 -2.96
CA GLN A 62 7.03 -12.09 -1.58
C GLN A 62 5.91 -11.94 -0.55
N LEU A 63 4.99 -11.02 -0.77
CA LEU A 63 3.87 -10.78 0.15
C LEU A 63 2.86 -11.92 0.14
N ASN A 64 2.58 -12.51 -1.03
CA ASN A 64 1.74 -13.70 -1.13
C ASN A 64 2.39 -14.91 -0.45
N ALA A 65 3.73 -15.04 -0.51
CA ALA A 65 4.44 -16.07 0.23
C ALA A 65 4.28 -15.90 1.76
N LEU A 66 4.32 -14.66 2.27
CA LEU A 66 4.00 -14.38 3.67
C LEU A 66 2.54 -14.73 3.98
N ALA A 67 1.60 -14.38 3.10
CA ALA A 67 0.16 -14.63 3.29
C ALA A 67 -0.20 -16.13 3.31
N ALA A 68 0.52 -16.94 2.53
CA ALA A 68 0.33 -18.39 2.45
C ALA A 68 1.04 -19.15 3.59
N SER A 69 1.84 -18.47 4.40
CA SER A 69 2.59 -19.10 5.48
C SER A 69 1.70 -19.50 6.66
N SER A 70 2.02 -20.65 7.26
CA SER A 70 1.45 -21.07 8.54
C SER A 70 2.22 -20.51 9.75
N ASP A 71 3.33 -19.81 9.54
CA ASP A 71 4.14 -19.20 10.61
C ASP A 71 3.49 -17.88 11.09
N PRO A 72 3.06 -17.79 12.37
CA PRO A 72 2.49 -16.56 12.92
C PRO A 72 3.42 -15.34 12.81
N ALA A 73 4.74 -15.53 12.86
CA ALA A 73 5.69 -14.43 12.74
C ALA A 73 5.67 -13.83 11.32
N GLN A 74 5.57 -14.67 10.28
CA GLN A 74 5.47 -14.22 8.89
C GLN A 74 4.13 -13.51 8.62
N LEU A 75 3.03 -14.03 9.17
CA LEU A 75 1.73 -13.36 9.10
C LEU A 75 1.74 -12.01 9.84
N HIS A 76 2.44 -11.91 10.97
CA HIS A 76 2.63 -10.65 11.68
C HIS A 76 3.42 -9.65 10.83
N THR A 77 4.53 -10.08 10.22
CA THR A 77 5.30 -9.24 9.29
C THR A 77 4.43 -8.72 8.14
N LEU A 78 3.59 -9.57 7.54
CA LEU A 78 2.64 -9.14 6.51
C LEU A 78 1.66 -8.07 7.04
N SER A 79 1.08 -8.30 8.23
CA SER A 79 0.19 -7.35 8.89
C SER A 79 0.87 -5.99 9.11
N GLU A 80 2.12 -5.96 9.56
CA GLU A 80 2.89 -4.72 9.74
C GLU A 80 3.11 -3.99 8.40
N ILE A 81 3.42 -4.73 7.33
CA ILE A 81 3.58 -4.15 5.99
C ILE A 81 2.27 -3.52 5.50
N LEU A 82 1.16 -4.26 5.58
CA LEU A 82 -0.15 -3.76 5.14
C LEU A 82 -0.61 -2.58 6.00
N CYS A 83 -0.35 -2.61 7.31
CA CYS A 83 -0.69 -1.53 8.23
C CYS A 83 0.18 -0.28 8.09
N ALA A 84 1.28 -0.31 7.33
CA ALA A 84 2.00 0.91 6.98
C ALA A 84 1.13 1.89 6.17
N HIS A 85 0.09 1.38 5.49
CA HIS A 85 -0.87 2.24 4.82
C HIS A 85 -1.68 3.07 5.84
N PRO A 86 -1.85 4.38 5.58
CA PRO A 86 -2.68 5.25 6.41
C PRO A 86 -4.14 4.83 6.29
N ARG A 87 -4.93 5.06 7.34
CA ARG A 87 -6.38 4.81 7.25
C ARG A 87 -7.01 5.77 6.24
N LEU A 88 -8.05 5.30 5.56
CA LEU A 88 -8.82 6.14 4.66
C LEU A 88 -9.59 7.21 5.44
N GLY A 89 -9.43 8.47 5.01
CA GLY A 89 -10.13 9.62 5.58
C GLY A 89 -9.46 10.23 6.82
N GLU A 90 -8.28 9.76 7.22
CA GLU A 90 -7.49 10.44 8.25
C GLU A 90 -6.95 11.79 7.72
N LYS A 91 -7.07 12.85 8.54
CA LYS A 91 -6.66 14.22 8.16
C LYS A 91 -5.14 14.43 8.17
N LYS A 92 -4.40 13.55 8.86
CA LYS A 92 -2.94 13.58 8.96
C LYS A 92 -2.40 12.36 8.24
N VAL A 93 -2.02 12.56 7.00
CA VAL A 93 -1.32 11.58 6.19
C VAL A 93 0.07 12.14 5.93
N ASP A 94 1.09 11.49 6.48
CA ASP A 94 2.48 11.97 6.41
C ASP A 94 3.05 11.87 4.99
N SER A 95 2.58 10.89 4.22
CA SER A 95 2.93 10.70 2.80
C SER A 95 2.15 11.67 1.90
N GLU A 96 2.88 12.54 1.18
CA GLU A 96 2.28 13.45 0.20
C GLU A 96 1.53 12.68 -0.91
N GLN A 97 2.03 11.50 -1.30
CA GLN A 97 1.39 10.64 -2.30
C GLN A 97 0.06 10.11 -1.78
N SER A 98 0.02 9.56 -0.56
CA SER A 98 -1.23 9.11 0.06
C SER A 98 -2.25 10.25 0.23
N ARG A 99 -1.78 11.48 0.53
CA ARG A 99 -2.68 12.65 0.58
C ARG A 99 -3.30 12.97 -0.78
N LYS A 100 -2.53 12.87 -1.87
CA LYS A 100 -3.03 13.08 -3.24
C LYS A 100 -4.00 11.97 -3.66
N GLU A 101 -3.70 10.72 -3.33
CA GLU A 101 -4.57 9.56 -3.61
C GLU A 101 -5.94 9.73 -2.96
N GLN A 102 -5.97 10.16 -1.69
CA GLN A 102 -7.22 10.35 -0.95
C GLN A 102 -7.86 11.72 -1.13
N ALA A 103 -7.27 12.63 -1.93
CA ALA A 103 -7.76 14.01 -2.06
C ALA A 103 -9.21 14.06 -2.55
N GLN A 104 -9.55 13.26 -3.55
CA GLN A 104 -10.92 13.19 -4.09
C GLN A 104 -11.90 12.56 -3.10
N LEU A 105 -11.47 11.58 -2.30
CA LEU A 105 -12.30 11.04 -1.22
C LEU A 105 -12.59 12.06 -0.13
N ASN A 106 -11.68 13.01 0.08
CA ASN A 106 -11.81 14.06 1.07
C ASN A 106 -12.54 15.31 0.56
N GLN A 107 -12.67 15.47 -0.76
CA GLN A 107 -13.37 16.56 -1.43
C GLN A 107 -14.77 16.09 -1.85
N GLY A 108 -15.76 16.21 -0.97
CA GLY A 108 -17.17 15.99 -1.35
C GLY A 108 -18.01 15.16 -0.38
N GLY A 109 -17.43 14.59 0.66
CA GLY A 109 -18.21 13.92 1.71
C GLY A 109 -18.83 14.93 2.66
N ASN A 110 -20.12 14.78 2.96
CA ASN A 110 -20.74 15.48 4.09
C ASN A 110 -20.21 14.92 5.42
N ASP A 111 -20.45 15.62 6.54
CA ASP A 111 -19.97 15.20 7.86
C ASP A 111 -20.48 13.80 8.25
N GLY A 112 -21.67 13.40 7.79
CA GLY A 112 -22.23 12.07 8.01
C GLY A 112 -21.41 10.95 7.36
N GLU A 113 -21.00 11.12 6.10
CA GLU A 113 -20.16 10.14 5.40
C GLU A 113 -18.75 10.01 6.01
N ALA A 114 -18.22 11.10 6.55
CA ALA A 114 -16.92 11.07 7.24
C ALA A 114 -16.99 10.27 8.54
N GLU A 115 -18.06 10.45 9.34
CA GLU A 115 -18.27 9.66 10.55
C GLU A 115 -18.56 8.20 10.25
N GLU A 116 -19.31 7.91 9.18
CA GLU A 116 -19.57 6.54 8.74
C GLU A 116 -18.28 5.85 8.27
N LEU A 117 -17.42 6.51 7.49
CA LEU A 117 -16.14 5.94 7.11
C LEU A 117 -15.25 5.64 8.33
N LYS A 118 -15.27 6.49 9.36
CA LYS A 118 -14.58 6.21 10.64
C LYS A 118 -15.20 5.00 11.36
N ARG A 119 -16.53 4.86 11.35
CA ARG A 119 -17.22 3.69 11.90
C ARG A 119 -16.81 2.42 11.18
N LEU A 120 -16.81 2.42 9.85
CA LEU A 120 -16.41 1.27 9.04
C LEU A 120 -14.94 0.90 9.22
N ASN A 121 -14.02 1.87 9.35
CA ASN A 121 -12.62 1.56 9.67
C ASN A 121 -12.50 0.81 11.03
N ARG A 122 -13.27 1.20 12.05
CA ARG A 122 -13.28 0.49 13.34
C ARG A 122 -13.86 -0.92 13.20
N GLU A 123 -15.01 -1.04 12.55
CA GLU A 123 -15.66 -2.33 12.32
C GLU A 123 -14.77 -3.29 11.51
N TYR A 124 -14.05 -2.75 10.52
CA TYR A 124 -13.05 -3.49 9.76
C TYR A 124 -11.91 -4.00 10.65
N GLU A 125 -11.34 -3.13 11.49
CA GLU A 125 -10.23 -3.49 12.39
C GLU A 125 -10.66 -4.50 13.46
N ASP A 126 -11.90 -4.39 13.95
CA ASP A 126 -12.50 -5.37 14.85
C ASP A 126 -12.72 -6.73 14.16
N ARG A 127 -13.14 -6.71 12.88
CA ARG A 127 -13.37 -7.93 12.08
C ARG A 127 -12.06 -8.63 11.71
N PHE A 128 -11.02 -7.84 11.43
CA PHE A 128 -9.71 -8.30 10.97
C PHE A 128 -8.57 -7.74 11.85
N PRO A 129 -8.37 -8.28 13.06
CA PRO A 129 -7.37 -7.76 13.99
C PRO A 129 -5.97 -7.71 13.38
N GLY A 130 -5.33 -6.55 13.48
CA GLY A 130 -3.99 -6.32 12.95
C GLY A 130 -3.93 -6.04 11.45
N LEU A 131 -5.06 -5.78 10.79
CA LEU A 131 -5.11 -5.25 9.43
C LEU A 131 -5.75 -3.87 9.41
N ARG A 132 -5.36 -3.06 8.41
CA ARG A 132 -6.09 -1.86 8.00
C ARG A 132 -6.72 -2.09 6.65
N TYR A 133 -7.82 -1.39 6.38
CA TYR A 133 -8.45 -1.47 5.08
C TYR A 133 -7.59 -0.76 4.03
N VAL A 134 -7.01 -1.54 3.13
CA VAL A 134 -6.22 -1.06 2.00
C VAL A 134 -7.02 -1.27 0.71
N VAL A 135 -7.13 -0.20 -0.08
CA VAL A 135 -7.82 -0.26 -1.36
C VAL A 135 -7.24 0.78 -2.32
N PHE A 136 -7.08 0.43 -3.60
CA PHE A 136 -6.66 1.39 -4.61
C PHE A 136 -7.82 2.28 -5.04
N VAL A 137 -7.85 3.52 -4.56
CA VAL A 137 -9.02 4.39 -4.69
C VAL A 137 -9.32 4.77 -6.15
N ASN A 138 -8.29 5.06 -6.95
CA ASN A 138 -8.36 5.29 -8.41
C ASN A 138 -9.57 6.14 -8.88
N GLY A 139 -9.84 7.26 -8.21
CA GLY A 139 -10.95 8.15 -8.55
C GLY A 139 -12.36 7.64 -8.22
N ARG A 140 -12.48 6.50 -7.51
CA ARG A 140 -13.77 6.02 -7.01
C ARG A 140 -14.31 6.96 -5.94
N ALA A 141 -15.61 7.21 -6.00
CA ALA A 141 -16.32 8.03 -5.02
C ALA A 141 -16.37 7.36 -3.63
N ARG A 142 -16.44 8.18 -2.57
CA ARG A 142 -16.45 7.72 -1.18
C ARG A 142 -17.54 6.67 -0.88
N PRO A 143 -18.80 6.80 -1.34
CA PRO A 143 -19.82 5.77 -1.12
C PRO A 143 -19.46 4.40 -1.72
N ALA A 144 -18.84 4.37 -2.90
CA ALA A 144 -18.42 3.12 -3.54
C ALA A 144 -17.28 2.43 -2.76
N ILE A 145 -16.37 3.22 -2.19
CA ILE A 145 -15.30 2.71 -1.31
C ILE A 145 -15.88 2.15 -0.01
N MET A 146 -16.84 2.83 0.60
CA MET A 146 -17.50 2.38 1.83
C MET A 146 -18.30 1.11 1.59
N GLN A 147 -19.01 1.01 0.47
CA GLN A 147 -19.69 -0.22 0.07
C GLN A 147 -18.70 -1.37 -0.14
N ASN A 148 -17.54 -1.13 -0.77
CA ASN A 148 -16.51 -2.15 -0.92
C ASN A 148 -15.94 -2.60 0.44
N MET A 149 -15.74 -1.67 1.37
CA MET A 149 -15.31 -1.97 2.74
C MET A 149 -16.33 -2.84 3.47
N GLN A 150 -17.62 -2.48 3.42
CA GLN A 150 -18.69 -3.27 4.05
C GLN A 150 -18.76 -4.69 3.45
N MET A 151 -18.73 -4.83 2.12
CA MET A 151 -18.74 -6.15 1.48
C MET A 151 -17.57 -7.05 1.94
N ARG A 152 -16.38 -6.46 2.16
CA ARG A 152 -15.21 -7.18 2.66
C ARG A 152 -15.35 -7.58 4.13
N ILE A 153 -15.91 -6.69 4.97
CA ILE A 153 -16.27 -6.97 6.36
C ILE A 153 -17.27 -8.14 6.44
N ASP A 154 -18.35 -8.06 5.66
CA ASP A 154 -19.43 -9.05 5.63
C ASP A 154 -18.92 -10.41 5.16
N ARG A 155 -18.02 -10.44 4.16
CA ARG A 155 -17.34 -11.65 3.72
C ARG A 155 -16.57 -12.29 4.87
N GLY A 156 -15.84 -11.50 5.65
CA GLY A 156 -15.22 -11.97 6.89
C GLY A 156 -14.14 -13.04 6.74
N ASP A 157 -13.62 -13.22 5.53
CA ASP A 157 -12.55 -14.15 5.18
C ASP A 157 -11.20 -13.42 5.21
N VAL A 158 -10.40 -13.70 6.25
CA VAL A 158 -9.11 -13.06 6.47
C VAL A 158 -8.06 -13.41 5.42
N VAL A 159 -8.16 -14.60 4.80
CA VAL A 159 -7.21 -15.02 3.75
C VAL A 159 -7.48 -14.24 2.48
N ALA A 160 -8.74 -14.20 2.06
CA ALA A 160 -9.17 -13.37 0.94
C ALA A 160 -8.86 -11.88 1.19
N GLU A 161 -9.01 -11.42 2.44
CA GLU A 161 -8.74 -10.04 2.82
C GLU A 161 -7.27 -9.63 2.69
N ARG A 162 -6.35 -10.51 3.09
CA ARG A 162 -4.91 -10.31 2.89
C ARG A 162 -4.58 -10.22 1.40
N ASN A 163 -5.14 -11.10 0.59
CA ASN A 163 -4.90 -11.11 -0.86
C ASN A 163 -5.41 -9.82 -1.52
N ASP A 164 -6.61 -9.36 -1.17
CA ASP A 164 -7.17 -8.10 -1.67
C ASP A 164 -6.33 -6.89 -1.25
N ALA A 165 -5.85 -6.86 0.00
CA ALA A 165 -4.98 -5.80 0.50
C ALA A 165 -3.60 -5.78 -0.19
N ILE A 166 -3.00 -6.95 -0.42
CA ILE A 166 -1.74 -7.08 -1.18
C ILE A 166 -1.93 -6.57 -2.61
N GLN A 167 -3.01 -6.99 -3.27
CA GLN A 167 -3.31 -6.58 -4.64
C GLN A 167 -3.49 -5.05 -4.72
N ALA A 168 -4.30 -4.48 -3.82
CA ALA A 168 -4.50 -3.04 -3.75
C ALA A 168 -3.20 -2.27 -3.53
N MET A 169 -2.33 -2.75 -2.64
CA MET A 169 -1.02 -2.15 -2.39
C MET A 169 -0.12 -2.18 -3.64
N CYS A 170 -0.11 -3.27 -4.40
CA CYS A 170 0.64 -3.37 -5.65
C CYS A 170 0.05 -2.46 -6.75
N ASP A 171 -1.27 -2.32 -6.82
CA ASP A 171 -1.92 -1.43 -7.80
C ASP A 171 -1.62 0.04 -7.51
N ILE A 172 -1.60 0.44 -6.23
CA ILE A 172 -1.13 1.76 -5.80
C ILE A 172 0.33 1.97 -6.22
N ALA A 173 1.20 0.98 -5.99
CA ALA A 173 2.61 1.08 -6.37
C ALA A 173 2.82 1.23 -7.88
N ARG A 174 2.02 0.55 -8.71
CA ARG A 174 2.05 0.71 -10.18
C ARG A 174 1.63 2.11 -10.61
N ASP A 175 0.55 2.63 -10.02
CA ASP A 175 0.07 3.98 -10.30
C ASP A 175 1.10 5.05 -9.88
N ARG A 176 1.76 4.87 -8.72
CA ARG A 176 2.88 5.71 -8.29
C ARG A 176 4.05 5.63 -9.25
N ALA A 177 4.46 4.43 -9.65
CA ALA A 177 5.56 4.25 -10.60
C ALA A 177 5.30 4.98 -11.92
N ALA A 178 4.10 4.82 -12.49
CA ALA A 178 3.72 5.47 -13.74
C ALA A 178 3.80 7.01 -13.65
N LYS A 179 3.42 7.60 -12.51
CA LYS A 179 3.46 9.06 -12.26
C LYS A 179 4.85 9.61 -11.96
N LEU A 180 5.78 8.77 -11.52
CA LEU A 180 7.16 9.16 -11.16
C LEU A 180 8.17 8.92 -12.29
N GLN A 181 7.76 8.23 -13.35
CA GLN A 181 8.55 8.00 -14.56
C GLN A 181 8.25 9.02 -15.68
N THR A 182 7.26 9.89 -15.49
CA THR A 182 6.90 11.01 -16.38
C THR A 182 7.57 12.30 -15.96
#